data_AF-W1XCX1-F1
#
_entry.id   AF-W1XCX1-F1
#
_cell.length_a   1.000
_cell.length_b   1.000
_cell.length_c   1.000
_cell.angle_alpha   90.00
_cell.angle_beta   90.00
_cell.angle_gamma   90.00
#
_symmetry.space_group_name_H-M   'P 1'
#
loop_
_entity.id
_entity.type
_entity.pdbx_description
1 polymer ?
#
loop_
_entity_poly.entity_id
_entity_poly.type
_entity_poly.pdbx_seq_one_letter_code
_entity_poly.pdbx_strand_id
1 'polypeptide(L)'
;SEIRCSGPTITVNGKVFGAPFTVKAIGDPKTLNSALTMRGGVVDSLKHWGIKVTIKEENELAIPAFTGTFREEHIKPNETGGKE
;
A
#
# COMPACT_ATOMS: atom_id res chain seq x y z
N SER A 1 3.26 6.32 -6.67
CA SER A 1 2.13 5.45 -7.04
C SER A 1 0.96 6.30 -7.45
N GLU A 2 0.27 5.93 -8.54
CA GLU A 2 -0.90 6.66 -9.03
C GLU A 2 -2.18 6.02 -8.50
N ILE A 3 -3.10 6.83 -7.97
CA ILE A 3 -4.45 6.41 -7.57
C ILE A 3 -5.45 7.32 -8.28
N ARG A 4 -6.38 6.74 -9.04
CA ARG A 4 -7.47 7.48 -9.72
C ARG A 4 -8.84 6.94 -9.30
N CYS A 5 -9.80 7.85 -9.20
CA CYS A 5 -11.21 7.51 -9.05
C CYS A 5 -11.73 6.92 -10.37
N SER A 6 -12.41 5.78 -10.30
CA SER A 6 -13.04 5.10 -11.45
C SER A 6 -14.47 4.69 -11.11
N GLY A 7 -15.20 5.59 -10.44
CA GLY A 7 -16.57 5.37 -9.97
C GLY A 7 -16.61 4.50 -8.72
N PRO A 8 -17.31 3.34 -8.73
CA PRO A 8 -17.36 2.42 -7.58
C PRO A 8 -16.04 1.64 -7.37
N THR A 9 -15.06 1.84 -8.24
CA THR A 9 -13.74 1.19 -8.21
C THR A 9 -12.62 2.22 -8.14
N ILE A 10 -11.45 1.79 -7.68
CA ILE A 10 -10.23 2.59 -7.68
C ILE A 10 -9.25 2.03 -8.69
N THR A 11 -8.57 2.89 -9.43
CA THR A 11 -7.47 2.48 -10.30
C THR A 11 -6.15 2.76 -9.59
N VAL A 12 -5.33 1.74 -9.39
CA VAL A 12 -3.98 1.85 -8.81
C VAL A 12 -2.97 1.38 -9.84
N ASN A 13 -2.08 2.29 -10.25
CA ASN A 13 -1.07 2.03 -11.30
C ASN A 13 -1.67 1.40 -12.58
N GLY A 14 -2.80 1.94 -13.07
CA GLY A 14 -3.48 1.46 -14.27
C GLY A 14 -4.29 0.17 -14.12
N LYS A 15 -4.27 -0.49 -12.95
CA LYS A 15 -5.12 -1.65 -12.65
C LYS A 15 -6.34 -1.23 -11.83
N VAL A 16 -7.51 -1.72 -12.20
CA VAL A 16 -8.78 -1.43 -11.51
C VAL A 16 -8.96 -2.42 -10.36
N PHE A 17 -9.35 -1.92 -9.19
CA PHE A 17 -9.63 -2.68 -7.98
C PHE A 17 -11.04 -2.36 -7.46
N GLY A 18 -11.80 -3.41 -7.14
CA GLY A 18 -13.10 -3.32 -6.47
C GLY A 18 -13.02 -3.68 -4.99
N ALA A 19 -14.05 -3.34 -4.22
CA ALA A 19 -14.16 -3.75 -2.82
C ALA A 19 -14.45 -5.27 -2.71
N PRO A 20 -14.02 -5.94 -1.61
CA PRO A 20 -13.26 -5.42 -0.48
C PRO A 20 -11.77 -5.23 -0.80
N PHE A 21 -11.16 -4.18 -0.23
CA PHE A 21 -9.75 -3.88 -0.44
C PHE A 21 -8.87 -4.56 0.61
N THR A 22 -7.72 -5.08 0.20
CA THR A 22 -6.69 -5.62 1.10
C THR A 22 -5.38 -4.90 0.85
N VAL A 23 -4.86 -4.22 1.88
CA VAL A 23 -3.56 -3.54 1.84
C VAL A 23 -2.59 -4.34 2.69
N LYS A 24 -1.47 -4.75 2.08
CA LYS A 24 -0.38 -5.47 2.73
C LYS A 24 0.82 -4.53 2.85
N ALA A 25 1.45 -4.52 4.02
CA ALA A 25 2.62 -3.69 4.29
C ALA A 25 3.64 -4.47 5.13
N ILE A 26 4.92 -4.20 4.91
CA ILE A 26 6.04 -4.77 5.68
C ILE A 26 6.67 -3.62 6.47
N GLY A 27 6.91 -3.83 7.76
CA GLY A 27 7.49 -2.86 8.68
C GLY A 27 7.37 -3.33 10.13
N ASP A 28 7.71 -2.47 11.08
CA ASP A 28 7.49 -2.74 12.51
C ASP A 28 5.97 -2.81 12.80
N PRO A 29 5.43 -3.98 13.23
CA PRO A 29 3.99 -4.16 13.37
C PRO A 29 3.35 -3.18 14.35
N LYS A 30 4.04 -2.86 15.45
CA LYS A 30 3.53 -1.94 16.49
C LYS A 30 3.42 -0.52 15.96
N THR A 31 4.42 -0.07 15.21
CA THR A 31 4.46 1.25 14.59
C THR A 31 3.38 1.38 13.52
N LEU A 32 3.24 0.37 12.66
CA LEU A 32 2.20 0.36 11.62
C LEU A 32 0.80 0.36 12.22
N ASN A 33 0.54 -0.48 13.22
CA ASN A 33 -0.75 -0.53 13.90
C ASN A 33 -1.07 0.81 14.57
N SER A 34 -0.12 1.38 15.32
CA SER A 34 -0.29 2.68 15.99
C SER A 34 -0.56 3.81 15.00
N ALA A 35 0.10 3.82 13.84
CA ALA A 35 -0.12 4.81 12.80
C ALA A 35 -1.53 4.70 12.18
N LEU A 36 -2.03 3.48 11.99
CA LEU A 36 -3.38 3.24 11.47
C LEU A 36 -4.46 3.63 12.49
N THR A 37 -4.26 3.30 13.77
CA THR A 37 -5.23 3.56 14.85
C THR A 37 -5.03 4.90 15.54
N MET A 38 -4.23 5.80 14.96
CA MET A 38 -4.01 7.12 15.51
C MET A 38 -5.34 7.88 15.60
N ARG A 39 -5.60 8.53 16.74
CA ARG A 39 -6.86 9.25 16.97
C ARG A 39 -7.07 10.33 15.91
N GLY A 40 -8.24 10.32 15.28
CA GLY A 40 -8.54 11.23 14.17
C GLY A 40 -7.77 10.92 12.88
N GLY A 41 -7.10 9.78 12.82
CA GLY A 41 -6.43 9.26 11.65
C GLY A 41 -7.39 8.55 10.69
N VAL A 42 -6.80 7.82 9.74
CA VAL A 42 -7.53 7.23 8.61
C VAL A 42 -8.59 6.20 9.04
N VAL A 43 -8.28 5.33 10.01
CA VAL A 43 -9.22 4.29 10.46
C VAL A 43 -10.43 4.91 11.15
N ASP A 44 -10.23 5.97 11.93
CA ASP A 44 -11.32 6.68 12.60
C ASP A 44 -12.23 7.37 11.58
N SER A 45 -11.67 8.02 10.55
CA SER A 45 -12.45 8.63 9.46
C SER A 45 -13.26 7.58 8.70
N LEU A 46 -12.66 6.43 8.37
CA LEU A 46 -13.35 5.35 7.67
C LEU A 46 -14.49 4.75 8.52
N LYS A 47 -14.26 4.53 9.82
CA LYS A 47 -15.30 4.08 10.75
C LYS A 47 -16.45 5.08 10.87
N HIS A 48 -16.15 6.38 10.88
CA HIS A 48 -17.16 7.43 10.94
C HIS A 48 -18.11 7.39 9.73
N TRP A 49 -17.62 7.02 8.55
CA TRP A 49 -18.44 6.80 7.35
C TRP A 49 -19.11 5.42 7.30
N GLY A 50 -19.05 4.63 8.37
CA GLY A 50 -19.64 3.29 8.43
C GLY A 50 -18.85 2.21 7.70
N ILE A 51 -17.62 2.50 7.27
CA ILE A 51 -16.76 1.54 6.57
C ILE A 51 -16.09 0.64 7.61
N LYS A 52 -16.27 -0.68 7.44
CA LYS A 52 -15.62 -1.69 8.30
C LYS A 52 -14.17 -1.88 7.89
N VAL A 53 -13.26 -1.68 8.83
CA VAL A 53 -11.82 -1.88 8.66
C VAL A 53 -11.35 -2.97 9.64
N THR A 54 -10.60 -3.93 9.13
CA THR A 54 -9.97 -4.99 9.93
C THR A 54 -8.47 -4.89 9.76
N ILE A 55 -7.75 -4.82 10.88
CA ILE A 55 -6.28 -4.80 10.93
C ILE A 55 -5.83 -6.16 11.46
N LYS A 56 -4.86 -6.77 10.77
CA LYS A 56 -4.25 -8.04 11.18
C LYS A 56 -2.74 -7.86 11.19
N GLU A 57 -2.12 -8.13 12.33
CA GLU A 57 -0.66 -8.21 12.45
C GLU A 57 -0.22 -9.63 12.09
N GLU A 58 0.81 -9.75 11.25
CA GLU A 58 1.37 -11.02 10.79
C GLU A 58 2.89 -10.97 10.99
N ASN A 59 3.47 -12.07 11.52
CA ASN A 59 4.92 -12.16 11.72
C ASN A 59 5.68 -12.42 10.42
N GLU A 60 5.03 -13.08 9.45
CA GLU A 60 5.60 -13.40 8.15
C GLU A 60 4.60 -13.02 7.05
N LEU A 61 5.06 -12.24 6.08
CA LEU A 61 4.22 -11.73 5.00
C LEU A 61 5.00 -11.73 3.69
N ALA A 62 4.56 -12.54 2.72
CA ALA A 62 5.08 -12.50 1.36
C ALA A 62 4.34 -11.42 0.54
N ILE A 63 5.08 -10.39 0.11
CA ILE A 63 4.64 -9.42 -0.89
C ILE A 63 5.44 -9.67 -2.18
N PRO A 64 4.79 -10.02 -3.30
CA PRO A 64 5.50 -10.28 -4.54
C PRO A 64 6.21 -9.02 -5.03
N ALA A 65 7.39 -9.21 -5.65
CA ALA A 65 8.12 -8.12 -6.26
C ALA A 65 7.26 -7.40 -7.31
N PHE A 66 7.52 -6.10 -7.47
CA PHE A 66 6.83 -5.30 -8.48
C PHE A 66 7.18 -5.82 -9.88
N THR A 67 6.14 -6.15 -10.67
CA THR A 67 6.27 -6.72 -12.02
C THR A 67 5.98 -5.71 -13.14
N GLY A 68 5.78 -4.43 -12.80
CA GLY A 68 5.57 -3.39 -13.80
C GLY A 68 6.88 -2.98 -14.47
N THR A 69 6.77 -2.41 -15.66
CA THR A 69 7.91 -1.85 -16.39
C THR A 69 8.13 -0.39 -15.98
N PHE A 70 9.39 0.01 -15.82
CA PHE A 70 9.78 1.41 -15.67
C PHE A 70 10.37 1.91 -16.99
N ARG A 71 10.16 3.20 -17.30
CA ARG A 71 10.86 3.84 -18.43
C ARG A 71 12.27 4.20 -17.99
N GLU A 72 13.26 3.51 -18.56
CA GLU A 72 14.68 3.70 -18.24
C GLU A 72 15.35 4.81 -19.05
N GLU A 73 14.58 5.68 -19.70
CA GLU A 73 15.08 6.69 -20.67
C GLU A 73 16.20 7.60 -20.12
N HIS A 74 16.27 7.77 -18.79
CA HIS A 74 17.33 8.52 -18.10
C HIS A 74 17.96 7.75 -16.94
N ILE A 75 17.65 6.47 -16.74
CA ILE A 75 18.21 5.68 -15.64
C ILE A 75 19.59 5.19 -16.07
N LYS A 76 20.64 5.75 -15.44
CA LYS A 76 22.00 5.21 -15.55
C LYS A 76 22.30 4.40 -14.29
N PRO A 77 22.65 3.11 -14.41
CA PRO A 77 23.09 2.34 -13.25
C PRO A 77 24.38 2.96 -12.71
N ASN A 78 24.42 3.19 -11.39
CA ASN A 78 25.66 3.51 -10.71
C ASN A 78 26.40 2.19 -10.43
N GLU A 79 27.66 2.08 -10.84
CA GLU A 79 28.49 0.86 -10.76
C GLU A 79 28.78 0.39 -9.31
N THR A 80 28.27 1.11 -8.31
CA THR A 80 28.42 0.82 -6.87
C THR A 80 27.17 0.23 -6.19
N GLY A 81 26.14 -0.17 -6.96
CA GLY A 81 24.87 -0.62 -6.38
C GLY A 81 24.81 -2.11 -6.01
N GLY A 82 24.96 -2.43 -4.72
CA GLY A 82 24.39 -3.66 -4.11
C GLY A 82 25.38 -4.76 -3.68
N LYS A 83 26.35 -4.45 -2.82
CA LYS A 83 26.85 -5.44 -1.84
C LYS A 83 26.35 -5.02 -0.48
N GLU A 84 25.32 -5.71 0.01
CA GLU A 84 25.04 -6.02 1.42
C GLU A 84 23.85 -6.98 1.47
#